data_AF-A0A7C7IKH8-F1
#
_entry.id   AF-A0A7C7IKH8-F1
#
_cell.length_a   1.000
_cell.length_b   1.000
_cell.length_c   1.000
_cell.angle_alpha   90.00
_cell.angle_beta   90.00
_cell.angle_gamma   90.00
#
_symmetry.space_group_name_H-M   'P 1'
#
loop_
_entity.id
_entity.type
_entity.pdbx_description
1 polymer ?
#
loop_
_entity_poly.entity_id
_entity_poly.type
_entity_poly.pdbx_seq_one_letter_code
_entity_poly.pdbx_strand_id
1 'polypeptide(L)'
;MANNIFNIYEWEIKNITNLIVNELNQNKSHQPDESNEIEKIIENEIKKNNILIFNKFLFPKLRFKLDNTPNILIISPTNEIKLTYSILLKQNLTIKEKEIIENQIEKKFNVSAIVLKIGGIAFYPSLIPKDMEHTKIINNTIHEWLHQYFSLYDLGQNIYKDNKMLALNETLVSYISEELANNIMINETQSTKIKTKEINSFNSEIRFTRSITDNLLSKNKIDIAEKFMLSQKKQVK
;
A
#
# COMPACT_ATOMS: atom_id res chain seq x y z
N MET A 1 -5.34 -14.21 -29.21
CA MET A 1 -6.09 -13.62 -28.08
C MET A 1 -5.07 -12.90 -27.23
N ALA A 2 -5.10 -11.57 -27.18
CA ALA A 2 -4.09 -10.79 -26.48
C ALA A 2 -4.22 -11.00 -24.96
N ASN A 3 -3.18 -11.58 -24.35
CA ASN A 3 -3.04 -11.70 -22.91
C ASN A 3 -2.81 -10.30 -22.32
N ASN A 4 -3.87 -9.51 -22.17
CA ASN A 4 -3.84 -8.31 -21.34
C ASN A 4 -3.99 -8.74 -19.88
N ILE A 5 -2.92 -9.25 -19.30
CA ILE A 5 -2.77 -9.32 -17.85
C ILE A 5 -2.72 -7.87 -17.39
N PHE A 6 -3.81 -7.39 -16.78
CA PHE A 6 -3.81 -6.07 -16.17
C PHE A 6 -2.88 -6.12 -14.96
N ASN A 7 -1.67 -5.60 -15.14
CA ASN A 7 -0.70 -5.43 -14.08
C ASN A 7 -0.93 -4.04 -13.45
N ILE A 8 -1.52 -4.01 -12.24
CA ILE A 8 -1.75 -2.78 -11.47
C ILE A 8 -0.47 -1.95 -11.35
N TYR A 9 0.68 -2.61 -11.31
CA TYR A 9 1.99 -2.02 -11.12
C TYR A 9 2.57 -1.37 -12.39
N GLU A 10 2.41 -2.01 -13.55
CA GLU A 10 2.72 -1.36 -14.84
C GLU A 10 1.78 -0.19 -15.11
N TRP A 11 0.51 -0.32 -14.68
CA TRP A 11 -0.47 0.73 -14.83
C TRP A 11 -0.21 1.91 -13.88
N GLU A 12 0.22 1.65 -12.63
CA GLU A 12 0.72 2.65 -11.69
C GLU A 12 1.93 3.38 -12.27
N ILE A 13 2.97 2.68 -12.75
CA ILE A 13 4.12 3.31 -13.42
C ILE A 13 3.70 4.15 -14.62
N LYS A 14 2.76 3.68 -15.44
CA LYS A 14 2.26 4.42 -16.62
C LYS A 14 1.49 5.68 -16.25
N ASN A 15 0.74 5.66 -15.16
CA ASN A 15 0.05 6.85 -14.64
C ASN A 15 1.02 7.80 -13.94
N ILE A 16 2.02 7.23 -13.27
CA ILE A 16 3.11 7.93 -12.60
C ILE A 16 4.01 8.66 -13.63
N THR A 17 4.30 8.05 -14.78
CA THR A 17 5.03 8.73 -15.87
C THR A 17 4.25 9.90 -16.47
N ASN A 18 2.92 9.91 -16.31
CA ASN A 18 2.06 11.04 -16.66
C ASN A 18 1.81 12.02 -15.49
N LEU A 19 2.50 11.87 -14.35
CA LEU A 19 2.34 12.73 -13.16
C LEU A 19 2.36 14.21 -13.52
N ILE A 20 3.37 14.64 -14.29
CA ILE A 20 3.54 16.03 -14.71
C ILE A 20 2.34 16.52 -15.51
N VAL A 21 1.85 15.71 -16.46
CA VAL A 21 0.69 16.05 -17.29
C VAL A 21 -0.60 16.11 -16.46
N ASN A 22 -0.77 15.16 -15.54
CA ASN A 22 -1.93 15.09 -14.67
C ASN A 22 -1.98 16.27 -13.69
N GLU A 23 -0.84 16.65 -13.10
CA GLU A 23 -0.70 17.81 -12.22
C GLU A 23 -1.05 19.13 -12.92
N LEU A 24 -0.57 19.31 -14.16
CA LEU A 24 -0.90 20.49 -14.98
C LEU A 24 -2.41 20.59 -15.28
N ASN A 25 -3.10 19.46 -15.46
CA ASN A 25 -4.53 19.43 -15.76
C ASN A 25 -5.41 19.62 -14.50
N GLN A 26 -4.98 19.12 -13.34
CA GLN A 26 -5.71 19.17 -12.07
C GLN A 26 -5.76 20.57 -11.44
N ASN A 27 -4.78 21.43 -11.71
CA ASN A 27 -4.74 22.81 -11.21
C ASN A 27 -5.93 23.68 -11.68
N LYS A 28 -6.77 23.20 -12.60
CA LYS A 28 -7.92 23.95 -13.13
C LYS A 28 -9.26 23.67 -12.43
N SER A 29 -9.39 22.67 -11.55
CA SER A 29 -10.71 22.19 -11.09
C SER A 29 -10.90 21.99 -9.58
N HIS A 30 -10.00 22.43 -8.71
CA HIS A 30 -10.13 22.17 -7.27
C HIS A 30 -11.09 23.15 -6.57
N GLN A 31 -12.24 22.64 -6.12
CA GLN A 31 -13.05 23.28 -5.08
C GLN A 31 -12.47 22.99 -3.69
N PRO A 32 -12.63 23.87 -2.69
CA PRO A 32 -12.17 23.63 -1.33
C PRO A 32 -13.06 22.62 -0.62
N ASP A 33 -12.46 21.50 -0.19
CA ASP A 33 -13.10 20.42 0.56
C ASP A 33 -12.14 19.90 1.67
N GLU A 34 -12.59 19.01 2.55
CA GLU A 34 -11.82 18.43 3.68
C GLU A 34 -10.42 17.91 3.28
N SER A 35 -10.28 17.39 2.05
CA SER A 35 -8.99 16.99 1.48
C SER A 35 -7.95 18.10 1.51
N ASN A 36 -8.33 19.36 1.32
CA ASN A 36 -7.37 20.48 1.32
C ASN A 36 -6.76 20.73 2.70
N GLU A 37 -7.49 20.51 3.79
CA GLU A 37 -6.95 20.70 5.14
C GLU A 37 -5.95 19.58 5.49
N ILE A 38 -6.30 18.34 5.17
CA ILE A 38 -5.38 17.19 5.32
C ILE A 38 -4.12 17.39 4.47
N GLU A 39 -4.27 17.82 3.21
CA GLU A 39 -3.13 18.15 2.35
C GLU A 39 -2.20 19.17 2.99
N LYS A 40 -2.73 20.29 3.49
CA LYS A 40 -1.93 21.34 4.14
C LYS A 40 -1.20 20.84 5.38
N ILE A 41 -1.88 20.06 6.23
CA ILE A 41 -1.28 19.51 7.45
C ILE A 41 -0.07 18.63 7.08
N ILE A 42 -0.26 17.73 6.11
CA ILE A 42 0.81 16.85 5.66
C ILE A 42 1.95 17.64 5.00
N GLU A 43 1.63 18.58 4.10
CA GLU A 43 2.64 19.42 3.44
C GLU A 43 3.48 20.22 4.44
N ASN A 44 2.87 20.73 5.51
CA ASN A 44 3.57 21.47 6.55
C ASN A 44 4.53 20.58 7.32
N GLU A 45 4.13 19.35 7.65
CA GLU A 45 5.02 18.40 8.32
C GLU A 45 6.18 17.99 7.41
N ILE A 46 5.94 17.73 6.12
CA ILE A 46 7.01 17.41 5.17
C ILE A 46 8.01 18.58 5.08
N LYS A 47 7.52 19.81 4.94
CA LYS A 47 8.35 21.02 4.88
C LYS A 47 9.17 21.22 6.16
N LYS A 48 8.58 20.98 7.33
CA LYS A 48 9.23 21.15 8.64
C LYS A 48 10.43 20.22 8.82
N ASN A 49 10.34 18.99 8.32
CA ASN A 49 11.42 18.02 8.43
C ASN A 49 12.52 18.21 7.35
N ASN A 50 12.39 19.22 6.47
CA ASN A 50 13.26 19.45 5.31
C ASN A 50 13.44 18.20 4.41
N ILE A 51 12.48 17.27 4.46
CA ILE A 51 12.53 16.05 3.66
C ILE A 51 11.85 16.38 2.32
N LEU A 52 12.41 15.90 1.21
CA LEU A 52 11.73 15.81 -0.09
C LEU A 52 11.37 17.16 -0.74
N ILE A 53 12.23 18.17 -0.62
CA ILE A 53 12.01 19.50 -1.20
C ILE A 53 12.91 19.68 -2.44
N PHE A 54 12.31 19.82 -3.62
CA PHE A 54 13.03 20.24 -4.82
C PHE A 54 12.97 21.76 -4.94
N ASN A 55 14.11 22.44 -4.79
CA ASN A 55 14.23 23.90 -4.97
C ASN A 55 13.17 24.74 -4.20
N LYS A 56 12.91 24.39 -2.93
CA LYS A 56 11.91 25.02 -2.02
C LYS A 56 10.44 24.71 -2.29
N PHE A 57 10.12 23.85 -3.26
CA PHE A 57 8.75 23.40 -3.52
C PHE A 57 8.59 21.91 -3.27
N LEU A 58 7.41 21.52 -2.78
CA LEU A 58 7.03 20.12 -2.69
C LEU A 58 6.57 19.66 -4.06
N PHE A 59 7.31 18.73 -4.66
CA PHE A 59 6.99 18.17 -5.97
C PHE A 59 7.14 16.65 -5.94
N PRO A 60 6.14 15.86 -6.38
CA PRO A 60 4.86 16.31 -6.93
C PRO A 60 3.98 16.94 -5.86
N LYS A 61 3.07 17.85 -6.24
CA LYS A 61 2.17 18.48 -5.27
C LYS A 61 1.29 17.42 -4.61
N LEU A 62 1.20 17.44 -3.28
CA LEU A 62 0.42 16.44 -2.56
C LEU A 62 -1.07 16.61 -2.86
N ARG A 63 -1.67 15.58 -3.46
CA ARG A 63 -3.08 15.56 -3.86
C ARG A 63 -3.67 14.18 -3.70
N PHE A 64 -4.84 14.09 -3.10
CA PHE A 64 -5.57 12.83 -2.92
C PHE A 64 -7.08 12.99 -3.07
N LYS A 65 -7.77 11.88 -3.29
CA LYS A 65 -9.23 11.77 -3.34
C LYS A 65 -9.69 10.63 -2.43
N LEU A 66 -10.73 10.90 -1.65
CA LEU A 66 -11.44 9.87 -0.89
C LEU A 66 -12.50 9.20 -1.77
N ASP A 67 -12.34 7.89 -2.02
CA ASP A 67 -13.31 7.10 -2.80
C ASP A 67 -13.20 5.60 -2.47
N ASN A 68 -14.05 4.78 -3.08
CA ASN A 68 -13.90 3.33 -3.00
C ASN A 68 -12.72 2.84 -3.84
N THR A 69 -11.90 1.96 -3.27
CA THR A 69 -10.78 1.33 -3.96
C THR A 69 -11.14 -0.06 -4.51
N PRO A 70 -10.52 -0.49 -5.62
CA PRO A 70 -10.66 -1.85 -6.12
C PRO A 70 -10.13 -2.88 -5.13
N ASN A 71 -10.59 -4.13 -5.32
CA ASN A 71 -9.95 -5.27 -4.67
C ASN A 71 -8.78 -5.73 -5.55
N ILE A 72 -7.82 -6.44 -4.95
CA ILE A 72 -6.67 -7.01 -5.63
C ILE A 72 -6.61 -8.50 -5.32
N LEU A 73 -6.50 -9.32 -6.37
CA LEU A 73 -6.17 -10.74 -6.27
C LEU A 73 -4.66 -10.89 -6.29
N ILE A 74 -4.11 -11.45 -5.23
CA ILE A 74 -2.69 -11.79 -5.09
C ILE A 74 -2.56 -13.29 -5.30
N ILE A 75 -1.63 -13.70 -6.16
CA ILE A 75 -1.34 -15.11 -6.47
C ILE A 75 0.14 -15.39 -6.21
N SER A 76 0.41 -16.46 -5.48
CA SER A 76 1.76 -16.92 -5.15
C SER A 76 1.91 -18.44 -5.33
N PRO A 77 3.14 -18.95 -5.50
CA PRO A 77 3.39 -20.38 -5.40
C PRO A 77 3.11 -20.85 -3.97
N THR A 78 2.85 -22.14 -3.79
CA THR A 78 2.60 -22.74 -2.46
C THR A 78 3.90 -23.08 -1.72
N ASN A 79 5.02 -23.16 -2.44
CA ASN A 79 6.31 -23.59 -1.91
C ASN A 79 7.29 -22.44 -1.60
N GLU A 80 6.93 -21.19 -1.89
CA GLU A 80 7.76 -20.02 -1.59
C GLU A 80 6.91 -18.77 -1.31
N ILE A 81 7.36 -17.91 -0.39
CA ILE A 81 6.71 -16.60 -0.15
C ILE A 81 7.16 -15.61 -1.22
N LYS A 82 6.39 -15.55 -2.30
CA LYS A 82 6.69 -14.70 -3.45
C LYS A 82 5.42 -14.21 -4.15
N LEU A 83 5.35 -12.91 -4.42
CA LEU A 83 4.31 -12.36 -5.29
C LEU A 83 4.60 -12.76 -6.74
N THR A 84 3.69 -13.52 -7.36
CA THR A 84 3.81 -13.92 -8.77
C THR A 84 2.90 -13.11 -9.66
N TYR A 85 1.63 -12.96 -9.27
CA TYR A 85 0.67 -12.14 -10.01
C TYR A 85 -0.17 -11.30 -9.06
N SER A 86 -0.54 -10.13 -9.55
CA SER A 86 -1.53 -9.24 -8.95
C SER A 86 -2.56 -8.84 -10.02
N ILE A 87 -3.84 -8.91 -9.70
CA ILE A 87 -4.92 -8.61 -10.64
C ILE A 87 -5.95 -7.73 -9.95
N LEU A 88 -6.28 -6.57 -10.54
CA LEU A 88 -7.37 -5.74 -10.02
C LEU A 88 -8.73 -6.41 -10.26
N LEU A 89 -9.58 -6.28 -9.25
CA LEU A 89 -10.96 -6.73 -9.22
C LEU A 89 -11.90 -5.56 -8.90
N LYS A 90 -13.21 -5.78 -9.08
CA LYS A 90 -14.24 -4.77 -8.79
C LYS A 90 -14.22 -4.29 -7.33
N GLN A 91 -14.67 -3.05 -7.09
CA GLN A 91 -14.53 -2.32 -5.82
C GLN A 91 -15.37 -2.87 -4.66
N ASN A 92 -16.44 -3.63 -4.93
CA ASN A 92 -17.37 -4.10 -3.90
C ASN A 92 -17.57 -5.62 -4.01
N LEU A 93 -16.57 -6.39 -3.58
CA LEU A 93 -16.68 -7.84 -3.43
C LEU A 93 -17.10 -8.21 -2.01
N THR A 94 -18.19 -8.97 -1.89
CA THR A 94 -18.59 -9.62 -0.64
C THR A 94 -17.55 -10.67 -0.24
N ILE A 95 -17.50 -11.01 1.06
CA ILE A 95 -16.60 -12.07 1.58
C ILE A 95 -16.77 -13.38 0.79
N LYS A 96 -18.04 -13.76 0.52
CA LYS A 96 -18.35 -14.97 -0.24
C LYS A 96 -17.83 -14.92 -1.68
N GLU A 97 -17.95 -13.78 -2.36
CA GLU A 97 -17.40 -13.62 -3.71
C GLU A 97 -15.87 -13.72 -3.71
N LYS A 98 -15.20 -13.13 -2.70
CA LYS A 98 -13.73 -13.24 -2.54
C LYS A 98 -13.31 -14.70 -2.39
N GLU A 99 -13.94 -15.43 -1.47
CA GLU A 99 -13.65 -16.85 -1.25
C GLU A 99 -13.90 -17.70 -2.49
N ILE A 100 -14.94 -17.41 -3.28
CA ILE A 100 -15.21 -18.13 -4.53
C ILE A 100 -14.06 -17.91 -5.53
N ILE A 101 -13.61 -16.66 -5.69
CA ILE A 101 -12.50 -16.32 -6.62
C ILE A 101 -11.21 -17.01 -6.16
N GLU A 102 -10.86 -16.90 -4.89
CA GLU A 102 -9.68 -17.54 -4.29
C GLU A 102 -9.69 -19.05 -4.57
N ASN A 103 -10.74 -19.75 -4.13
CA ASN A 103 -10.87 -21.20 -4.30
C ASN A 103 -10.82 -21.67 -5.76
N GLN A 104 -11.38 -20.91 -6.69
CA GLN A 104 -11.35 -21.26 -8.12
C GLN A 104 -9.93 -21.18 -8.69
N ILE A 105 -9.17 -20.15 -8.30
CA ILE A 105 -7.79 -19.95 -8.75
C ILE A 105 -6.88 -21.02 -8.13
N GLU A 106 -6.99 -21.26 -6.83
CA GLU A 106 -6.19 -22.25 -6.11
C GLU A 106 -6.37 -23.66 -6.71
N LYS A 107 -7.63 -24.09 -6.90
CA LYS A 107 -7.93 -25.43 -7.46
C LYS A 107 -7.49 -25.59 -8.91
N LYS A 108 -7.64 -24.55 -9.72
CA LYS A 108 -7.35 -24.62 -11.16
C LYS A 108 -5.85 -24.61 -11.45
N PHE A 109 -5.08 -23.86 -10.66
CA PHE A 109 -3.67 -23.60 -10.96
C PHE A 109 -2.71 -24.19 -9.92
N ASN A 110 -3.21 -24.79 -8.84
CA ASN A 110 -2.40 -25.33 -7.74
C ASN A 110 -1.44 -24.27 -7.16
N VAL A 111 -2.00 -23.11 -6.83
CA VAL A 111 -1.33 -21.91 -6.29
C VAL A 111 -2.02 -21.47 -5.01
N SER A 112 -1.43 -20.52 -4.28
CA SER A 112 -2.14 -19.78 -3.22
C SER A 112 -2.74 -18.50 -3.79
N ALA A 113 -3.96 -18.16 -3.37
CA ALA A 113 -4.65 -16.96 -3.83
C ALA A 113 -5.34 -16.22 -2.69
N ILE A 114 -5.27 -14.89 -2.68
CA ILE A 114 -5.98 -14.07 -1.70
C ILE A 114 -6.49 -12.76 -2.32
N VAL A 115 -7.73 -12.40 -1.99
CA VAL A 115 -8.37 -11.16 -2.44
C VAL A 115 -8.40 -10.14 -1.30
N LEU A 116 -7.67 -9.04 -1.46
CA LEU A 116 -7.55 -7.97 -0.49
C LEU A 116 -8.21 -6.68 -0.99
N LYS A 117 -8.64 -5.81 -0.05
CA LYS A 117 -9.00 -4.43 -0.39
C LYS A 117 -7.71 -3.61 -0.43
N ILE A 118 -7.55 -2.79 -1.47
CA ILE A 118 -6.38 -1.92 -1.59
C ILE A 118 -6.47 -0.76 -0.60
N GLY A 119 -5.37 -0.51 0.13
CA GLY A 119 -5.27 0.53 1.17
C GLY A 119 -5.08 1.95 0.64
N GLY A 120 -4.66 2.08 -0.62
CA GLY A 120 -4.45 3.33 -1.33
C GLY A 120 -3.91 3.03 -2.72
N ILE A 121 -4.03 4.00 -3.63
CA ILE A 121 -3.39 3.89 -4.94
C ILE A 121 -2.66 5.19 -5.29
N ALA A 122 -1.39 5.08 -5.66
CA ALA A 122 -0.49 6.16 -6.01
C ALA A 122 -0.77 6.86 -7.36
N PHE A 123 -2.02 6.92 -7.84
CA PHE A 123 -2.39 7.79 -8.98
C PHE A 123 -2.25 9.25 -8.62
N TYR A 124 -2.42 10.14 -9.60
CA TYR A 124 -2.47 11.57 -9.34
C TYR A 124 -3.84 12.15 -9.70
N PRO A 125 -4.62 12.62 -8.71
CA PRO A 125 -4.41 12.53 -7.25
C PRO A 125 -4.44 11.07 -6.77
N SER A 126 -3.84 10.79 -5.60
CA SER A 126 -3.87 9.45 -5.02
C SER A 126 -5.30 9.08 -4.61
N LEU A 127 -5.63 7.80 -4.68
CA LEU A 127 -6.96 7.31 -4.31
C LEU A 127 -6.89 6.63 -2.95
N ILE A 128 -7.59 7.19 -1.96
CA ILE A 128 -7.59 6.70 -0.58
C ILE A 128 -9.01 6.20 -0.23
N PRO A 129 -9.15 5.01 0.37
CA PRO A 129 -10.44 4.52 0.86
C PRO A 129 -11.10 5.51 1.83
N LYS A 130 -12.32 5.93 1.52
CA LYS A 130 -13.08 6.87 2.37
C LYS A 130 -13.54 6.30 3.72
N ASP A 131 -13.67 4.98 3.83
CA ASP A 131 -14.19 4.30 5.03
C ASP A 131 -13.07 3.99 6.05
N MET A 132 -12.16 4.92 6.30
CA MET A 132 -11.01 4.75 7.19
C MET A 132 -10.97 5.81 8.29
N GLU A 133 -10.34 5.47 9.41
CA GLU A 133 -10.07 6.43 10.48
C GLU A 133 -9.13 7.54 9.98
N HIS A 134 -9.29 8.76 10.52
CA HIS A 134 -8.52 9.94 10.12
C HIS A 134 -7.00 9.71 10.10
N THR A 135 -6.47 9.03 11.13
CA THR A 135 -5.05 8.69 11.23
C THR A 135 -4.57 7.78 10.09
N LYS A 136 -5.41 6.83 9.66
CA LYS A 136 -5.12 5.95 8.52
C LYS A 136 -5.23 6.69 7.19
N ILE A 137 -6.17 7.64 7.07
CA ILE A 137 -6.25 8.51 5.88
C ILE A 137 -4.96 9.31 5.74
N ILE A 138 -4.47 9.95 6.82
CA ILE A 138 -3.20 10.69 6.81
C ILE A 138 -2.03 9.77 6.41
N ASN A 139 -1.85 8.66 7.13
CA ASN A 139 -0.75 7.73 6.87
C ASN A 139 -0.77 7.20 5.43
N ASN A 140 -1.94 6.75 4.93
CA ASN A 140 -2.03 6.21 3.58
C ASN A 140 -1.88 7.31 2.53
N THR A 141 -2.35 8.53 2.79
CA THR A 141 -2.10 9.66 1.88
C THR A 141 -0.60 9.93 1.73
N ILE A 142 0.15 9.92 2.84
CA ILE A 142 1.61 10.07 2.82
C ILE A 142 2.26 8.88 2.10
N HIS A 143 1.83 7.64 2.39
CA HIS A 143 2.33 6.41 1.76
C HIS A 143 2.20 6.47 0.23
N GLU A 144 1.00 6.76 -0.27
CA GLU A 144 0.76 6.84 -1.71
C GLU A 144 1.47 8.03 -2.37
N TRP A 145 1.57 9.17 -1.69
CA TRP A 145 2.31 10.32 -2.20
C TRP A 145 3.83 10.04 -2.26
N LEU A 146 4.39 9.32 -1.30
CA LEU A 146 5.80 8.91 -1.33
C LEU A 146 6.10 8.00 -2.51
N HIS A 147 5.18 7.12 -2.90
CA HIS A 147 5.30 6.34 -4.13
C HIS A 147 5.36 7.23 -5.38
N GLN A 148 4.52 8.27 -5.46
CA GLN A 148 4.62 9.26 -6.52
C GLN A 148 5.96 10.01 -6.48
N TYR A 149 6.42 10.43 -5.30
CA TYR A 149 7.68 11.15 -5.15
C TYR A 149 8.89 10.28 -5.54
N PHE A 150 8.98 9.05 -5.03
CA PHE A 150 10.09 8.14 -5.32
C PHE A 150 10.16 7.69 -6.76
N SER A 151 9.04 7.73 -7.49
CA SER A 151 9.04 7.48 -8.93
C SER A 151 9.91 8.45 -9.75
N LEU A 152 10.21 9.63 -9.20
CA LEU A 152 11.12 10.59 -9.82
C LEU A 152 12.58 10.17 -9.72
N TYR A 153 12.88 9.11 -8.97
CA TYR A 153 14.22 8.62 -8.68
C TYR A 153 14.35 7.14 -9.07
N ASP A 154 15.59 6.69 -9.32
CA ASP A 154 15.88 5.30 -9.72
C ASP A 154 15.28 4.26 -8.74
N LEU A 155 15.21 4.60 -7.46
CA LEU A 155 14.65 3.72 -6.44
C LEU A 155 13.19 3.34 -6.70
N GLY A 156 12.34 4.34 -6.96
CA GLY A 156 10.92 4.13 -7.25
C GLY A 156 10.68 3.69 -8.68
N GLN A 157 11.50 4.12 -9.66
CA GLN A 157 11.40 3.63 -11.04
C GLN A 157 11.67 2.12 -11.14
N ASN A 158 12.49 1.57 -10.24
CA ASN A 158 12.82 0.15 -10.19
C ASN A 158 11.98 -0.64 -9.16
N ILE A 159 10.90 -0.06 -8.61
CA ILE A 159 10.07 -0.72 -7.58
C ILE A 159 9.62 -2.13 -7.98
N TYR A 160 9.32 -2.36 -9.26
CA TYR A 160 8.85 -3.66 -9.75
C TYR A 160 9.92 -4.47 -10.49
N LYS A 161 11.20 -4.11 -10.36
CA LYS A 161 12.31 -4.87 -10.96
C LYS A 161 12.31 -6.33 -10.49
N ASP A 162 12.03 -6.55 -9.20
CA ASP A 162 11.81 -7.85 -8.61
C ASP A 162 11.07 -7.73 -7.25
N ASN A 163 10.75 -8.87 -6.64
CA ASN A 163 10.09 -8.93 -5.33
C ASN A 163 10.92 -8.27 -4.20
N LYS A 164 12.26 -8.25 -4.31
CA LYS A 164 13.12 -7.62 -3.29
C LYS A 164 13.03 -6.11 -3.40
N MET A 165 13.02 -5.56 -4.62
CA MET A 165 12.85 -4.14 -4.83
C MET A 165 11.47 -3.64 -4.43
N LEU A 166 10.43 -4.44 -4.67
CA LEU A 166 9.08 -4.14 -4.21
C LEU A 166 9.06 -4.06 -2.67
N ALA A 167 9.57 -5.10 -2.00
CA ALA A 167 9.63 -5.14 -0.55
C ALA A 167 10.46 -3.98 0.04
N LEU A 168 11.58 -3.63 -0.59
CA LEU A 168 12.43 -2.52 -0.15
C LEU A 168 11.70 -1.18 -0.25
N ASN A 169 11.06 -0.89 -1.40
CA ASN A 169 10.31 0.35 -1.59
C ASN A 169 9.13 0.46 -0.63
N GLU A 170 8.29 -0.59 -0.54
CA GLU A 170 7.15 -0.58 0.40
C GLU A 170 7.62 -0.40 1.84
N THR A 171 8.72 -1.05 2.24
CA THR A 171 9.29 -0.89 3.57
C THR A 171 9.72 0.56 3.81
N LEU A 172 10.47 1.16 2.88
CA LEU A 172 10.92 2.54 3.01
C LEU A 172 9.74 3.52 3.11
N VAL A 173 8.77 3.37 2.23
CA VAL A 173 7.58 4.22 2.18
C VAL A 173 6.77 4.09 3.47
N SER A 174 6.52 2.87 3.96
CA SER A 174 5.80 2.64 5.21
C SER A 174 6.51 3.23 6.43
N TYR A 175 7.84 3.14 6.51
CA TYR A 175 8.58 3.73 7.62
C TYR A 175 8.46 5.26 7.64
N ILE A 176 8.66 5.90 6.48
CA ILE A 176 8.58 7.37 6.39
C ILE A 176 7.15 7.84 6.60
N SER A 177 6.14 7.14 6.05
CA SER A 177 4.74 7.51 6.21
C SER A 177 4.30 7.42 7.66
N GLU A 178 4.68 6.35 8.35
CA GLU A 178 4.36 6.14 9.76
C GLU A 178 5.02 7.22 10.64
N GLU A 179 6.29 7.54 10.39
CA GLU A 179 7.00 8.59 11.13
C GLU A 179 6.35 9.96 10.96
N LEU A 180 6.04 10.36 9.73
CA LEU A 180 5.40 11.65 9.45
C LEU A 180 3.97 11.70 10.00
N ALA A 181 3.18 10.63 9.84
CA ALA A 181 1.83 10.55 10.38
C ALA A 181 1.82 10.62 11.92
N ASN A 182 2.78 9.96 12.58
CA ASN A 182 2.93 10.03 14.03
C ASN A 182 3.29 11.45 14.49
N ASN A 183 4.16 12.16 13.78
CA ASN A 183 4.49 13.54 14.12
C ASN A 183 3.28 14.46 13.98
N ILE A 184 2.49 14.30 12.91
CA ILE A 184 1.22 15.03 12.72
C ILE A 184 0.28 14.72 13.89
N MET A 185 0.07 13.44 14.20
CA MET A 185 -0.81 13.01 15.27
C MET A 185 -0.35 13.55 16.62
N ILE A 186 0.95 13.56 16.93
CA ILE A 186 1.49 14.13 18.18
C ILE A 186 1.23 15.64 18.26
N ASN A 187 1.37 16.36 17.15
CA ASN A 187 1.11 17.79 17.08
C ASN A 187 -0.40 18.09 17.21
N GLU A 188 -1.27 17.24 16.66
CA GLU A 188 -2.73 17.28 16.87
C GLU A 188 -3.12 16.87 18.32
N THR A 189 -2.37 15.96 18.94
CA THR A 189 -2.66 15.33 20.25
C THR A 189 -1.84 15.86 21.42
N GLN A 190 -1.21 17.03 21.33
CA GLN A 190 -0.85 17.78 22.56
C GLN A 190 -2.08 18.08 23.46
N SER A 191 -3.30 17.71 23.04
CA SER A 191 -4.51 17.61 23.85
C SER A 191 -4.79 16.24 24.51
N THR A 192 -4.10 15.14 24.24
CA THR A 192 -4.21 13.89 25.02
C THR A 192 -3.15 12.86 24.60
N LYS A 193 -2.32 12.42 25.57
CA LYS A 193 -1.43 11.24 25.45
C LYS A 193 -2.20 10.06 24.87
N ILE A 194 -1.63 9.31 23.91
CA ILE A 194 -1.69 7.83 23.87
C ILE A 194 -0.87 7.14 22.74
N LYS A 195 -0.30 5.98 23.13
CA LYS A 195 0.09 4.73 22.42
C LYS A 195 1.01 4.76 21.17
N THR A 196 2.29 4.46 21.41
CA THR A 196 3.25 3.90 20.43
C THR A 196 3.54 2.40 20.63
N LYS A 197 2.77 1.68 21.46
CA LYS A 197 3.10 0.30 21.88
C LYS A 197 2.42 -0.82 21.07
N GLU A 198 1.28 -0.57 20.41
CA GLU A 198 0.52 -1.62 19.70
C GLU A 198 1.07 -1.94 18.29
N ILE A 199 1.55 -0.96 17.52
CA ILE A 199 2.01 -1.17 16.13
C ILE A 199 3.31 -1.98 16.05
N ASN A 200 4.24 -1.73 16.98
CA ASN A 200 5.49 -2.51 17.09
C ASN A 200 5.24 -4.01 17.36
N SER A 201 4.13 -4.34 18.02
CA SER A 201 3.74 -5.73 18.31
C SER A 201 3.17 -6.45 17.08
N PHE A 202 2.46 -5.75 16.20
CA PHE A 202 1.91 -6.34 14.98
C PHE A 202 3.01 -6.65 13.95
N ASN A 203 3.93 -5.70 13.75
CA ASN A 203 5.05 -5.88 12.83
C ASN A 203 6.02 -6.99 13.28
N SER A 204 6.18 -7.20 14.59
CA SER A 204 6.97 -8.32 15.11
C SER A 204 6.28 -9.67 14.88
N GLU A 205 4.96 -9.73 15.01
CA GLU A 205 4.17 -10.95 14.75
C GLU A 205 4.23 -11.38 13.27
N ILE A 206 4.12 -10.44 12.33
CA ILE A 206 4.27 -10.73 10.90
C ILE A 206 5.69 -11.22 10.59
N ARG A 207 6.72 -10.56 11.14
CA ARG A 207 8.12 -11.00 10.96
C ARG A 207 8.36 -12.39 11.51
N PHE A 208 7.81 -12.69 12.67
CA PHE A 208 7.86 -14.03 13.27
C PHE A 208 7.19 -15.06 12.37
N THR A 209 5.95 -14.79 11.95
CA THR A 209 5.18 -15.67 11.06
C THR A 209 5.93 -15.95 9.77
N ARG A 210 6.50 -14.90 9.16
CA ARG A 210 7.30 -15.02 7.94
C ARG A 210 8.54 -15.90 8.16
N SER A 211 9.32 -15.63 9.19
CA SER A 211 10.56 -16.36 9.48
C SER A 211 10.33 -17.87 9.66
N ILE A 212 9.29 -18.23 10.43
CA ILE A 212 8.91 -19.63 10.64
C ILE A 212 8.42 -20.27 9.34
N THR A 213 7.60 -19.56 8.57
CA THR A 213 7.08 -20.05 7.29
C THR A 213 8.19 -20.28 6.28
N ASP A 214 9.08 -19.32 6.07
CA ASP A 214 10.25 -19.45 5.18
C ASP A 214 11.13 -20.65 5.60
N ASN A 215 11.33 -20.86 6.91
CA ASN A 215 12.06 -22.04 7.40
C ASN A 215 11.38 -23.37 7.05
N LEU A 216 10.05 -23.46 7.23
CA LEU A 216 9.28 -24.66 6.92
C LEU A 216 9.31 -24.95 5.41
N LEU A 217 9.12 -23.92 4.59
CA LEU A 217 9.16 -24.03 3.13
C LEU A 217 10.55 -24.45 2.63
N SER A 218 11.64 -23.92 3.21
CA SER A 218 13.02 -24.34 2.90
C SER A 218 13.29 -25.84 3.14
N LYS A 219 12.48 -26.47 3.99
CA LYS A 219 12.53 -27.90 4.32
C LYS A 219 11.49 -28.72 3.55
N ASN A 220 10.83 -28.11 2.56
CA ASN A 220 9.75 -28.69 1.77
C ASN A 220 8.54 -29.16 2.62
N LYS A 221 8.30 -28.50 3.76
CA LYS A 221 7.20 -28.82 4.70
C LYS A 221 5.96 -27.94 4.44
N ILE A 222 5.44 -28.00 3.22
CA ILE A 222 4.34 -27.12 2.73
C ILE A 222 3.09 -27.24 3.62
N ASP A 223 2.58 -28.46 3.84
CA ASP A 223 1.36 -28.68 4.65
C ASP A 223 1.47 -28.12 6.08
N ILE A 224 2.67 -28.15 6.66
CA ILE A 224 2.92 -27.64 8.02
C ILE A 224 2.99 -26.11 7.99
N ALA A 225 3.62 -25.53 6.96
CA ALA A 225 3.66 -24.09 6.75
C ALA A 225 2.23 -23.52 6.59
N GLU A 226 1.39 -24.15 5.78
CA GLU A 226 0.00 -23.72 5.59
C GLU A 226 -0.83 -23.80 6.88
N LYS A 227 -0.74 -24.92 7.61
CA LYS A 227 -1.42 -25.07 8.91
C LYS A 227 -0.99 -24.00 9.90
N PHE A 228 0.30 -23.68 9.95
CA PHE A 228 0.85 -22.62 10.80
C PHE A 228 0.33 -21.23 10.40
N MET A 229 0.37 -20.88 9.11
CA MET A 229 -0.16 -19.60 8.63
C MET A 229 -1.67 -19.47 8.91
N LEU A 230 -2.44 -20.54 8.73
CA LEU A 230 -3.86 -20.59 9.07
C LEU A 230 -4.12 -20.43 10.56
N SER A 231 -3.26 -20.97 11.44
CA SER A 231 -3.40 -20.76 12.88
C SER A 231 -3.10 -19.31 13.28
N GLN A 232 -2.13 -18.66 12.65
CA GLN A 232 -1.85 -17.23 12.89
C GLN A 232 -3.03 -16.35 12.42
N LYS A 233 -3.62 -16.62 11.25
CA LYS A 233 -4.79 -15.89 10.75
C LYS A 233 -5.99 -15.91 11.72
N LYS A 234 -6.15 -16.99 12.51
CA LYS A 234 -7.22 -17.12 13.50
C LYS A 234 -6.96 -16.36 14.80
N GLN A 235 -5.69 -16.06 15.12
CA GLN A 235 -5.32 -15.32 16.35
C GLN A 235 -5.51 -13.81 16.21
N VAL A 236 -5.54 -13.30 14.97
CA VAL A 236 -5.62 -11.87 14.64
C VAL A 236 -7.06 -11.40 14.33
N LYS A 237 -8.05 -12.31 14.33
CA LYS A 237 -9.48 -12.00 14.19
C LYS A 237 -10.12 -11.76 15.55
#